data_AF-A0A8J8EAW9-F1
#
_entry.id   AF-A0A8J8EAW9-F1
#
_cell.length_a   1.000
_cell.length_b   1.000
_cell.length_c   1.000
_cell.angle_alpha   90.00
_cell.angle_beta   90.00
_cell.angle_gamma   90.00
#
_symmetry.space_group_name_H-M   'P 1'
#
loop_
_entity.id
_entity.type
_entity.pdbx_description
1 polymer ?
#
loop_
_entity_poly.entity_id
_entity_poly.type
_entity_poly.pdbx_seq_one_letter_code
_entity_poly.pdbx_strand_id
1 'polypeptide(L)'
;MGIDTISYLILYSSLLAGIVTAWKTRFYQTALSLLVFSSIFAVFLRYAGGLFGTLVYGSPLAFLPAYLFYMQYERSPRKSSDDDRSVGDVIIGYLLVLFIVFLFKRAGAGWFLSLLMGYWVLYVLIIISYRDSRRVFYYAKVPFVLLSTGALVKEFGLQRGLIPFVMAYLVLFVLWLKFDLPELTKEPRLT
;
A
#
# COMPACT_ATOMS: atom_id res chain seq x y z
N MET A 1 -20.87 5.10 19.18
CA MET A 1 -20.59 4.21 18.04
C MET A 1 -19.26 3.51 18.33
N GLY A 2 -19.19 2.18 18.22
CA GLY A 2 -17.95 1.45 18.51
C GLY A 2 -16.88 1.68 17.44
N ILE A 3 -15.60 1.57 17.83
CA ILE A 3 -14.45 1.67 16.91
C ILE A 3 -14.61 0.70 15.74
N ASP A 4 -15.05 -0.53 16.00
CA ASP A 4 -15.29 -1.52 14.95
C ASP A 4 -16.38 -1.08 13.97
N THR A 5 -17.47 -0.47 14.45
CA THR A 5 -18.54 0.04 13.57
C THR A 5 -18.02 1.15 12.65
N ILE A 6 -17.17 2.04 13.16
CA ILE A 6 -16.56 3.11 12.37
C ILE A 6 -15.59 2.51 11.35
N SER A 7 -14.76 1.55 11.75
CA SER A 7 -13.87 0.82 10.85
C SER A 7 -14.64 0.16 9.70
N TYR A 8 -15.72 -0.58 10.00
CA TYR A 8 -16.55 -1.19 8.96
C TYR A 8 -17.18 -0.15 8.04
N LEU A 9 -17.69 0.97 8.57
CA LEU A 9 -18.25 2.04 7.75
C LEU A 9 -17.20 2.62 6.79
N ILE A 10 -15.96 2.82 7.25
CA ILE A 10 -14.85 3.29 6.40
C ILE A 10 -14.52 2.26 5.31
N LEU A 11 -14.43 0.97 5.66
CA LEU A 11 -14.12 -0.09 4.70
C LEU A 11 -15.22 -0.25 3.64
N TYR A 12 -16.49 -0.23 4.04
CA TYR A 12 -17.59 -0.40 3.09
C TYR A 12 -17.84 0.85 2.25
N SER A 13 -17.67 2.05 2.82
CA SER A 13 -17.75 3.29 2.02
C SER A 13 -16.60 3.38 1.01
N SER A 14 -15.37 3.01 1.39
CA SER A 14 -14.23 2.96 0.48
C SER A 14 -14.40 1.89 -0.60
N LEU A 15 -15.01 0.75 -0.26
CA LEU A 15 -15.34 -0.30 -1.24
C LEU A 15 -16.35 0.18 -2.28
N LEU A 16 -17.44 0.82 -1.84
CA LEU A 16 -18.43 1.37 -2.76
C LEU A 16 -17.81 2.43 -3.68
N ALA A 17 -17.04 3.36 -3.12
CA ALA A 17 -16.31 4.35 -3.90
C ALA A 17 -15.29 3.70 -4.87
N GLY A 18 -14.59 2.65 -4.43
CA GLY A 18 -13.67 1.85 -5.24
C GLY A 18 -14.36 1.17 -6.41
N ILE A 19 -15.54 0.57 -6.18
CA ILE A 19 -16.33 -0.05 -7.25
C ILE A 19 -16.82 0.99 -8.25
N VAL A 20 -17.36 2.12 -7.77
CA VAL A 20 -17.86 3.20 -8.64
C VAL A 20 -16.72 3.79 -9.48
N THR A 21 -15.56 4.03 -8.88
CA THR A 21 -14.38 4.53 -9.60
C THR A 21 -13.88 3.52 -10.61
N ALA A 22 -13.69 2.26 -10.23
CA ALA A 22 -13.28 1.19 -11.16
C ALA A 22 -14.25 1.03 -12.33
N TRP A 23 -15.56 1.14 -12.07
CA TRP A 23 -16.55 1.05 -13.13
C TRP A 23 -16.47 2.22 -14.11
N LYS A 24 -16.24 3.44 -13.60
CA LYS A 24 -16.15 4.66 -14.40
C LYS A 24 -14.84 4.75 -15.20
N THR A 25 -13.71 4.45 -14.59
CA THR A 25 -12.38 4.64 -15.20
C THR A 25 -11.86 3.39 -15.90
N ARG A 26 -12.43 2.21 -15.60
CA ARG A 26 -11.87 0.88 -15.96
C ARG A 26 -10.42 0.69 -15.52
N PHE A 27 -9.99 1.45 -14.52
CA PHE A 27 -8.63 1.43 -13.99
C PHE A 27 -8.68 1.05 -12.51
N TYR A 28 -8.27 -0.18 -12.22
CA TYR A 28 -8.38 -0.81 -10.91
C TYR A 28 -7.35 -0.30 -9.90
N GLN A 29 -6.24 0.28 -10.35
CA GLN A 29 -5.21 0.85 -9.45
C GLN A 29 -5.78 1.94 -8.52
N THR A 30 -6.67 2.79 -9.01
CA THR A 30 -7.30 3.84 -8.19
C THR A 30 -8.25 3.25 -7.14
N ALA A 31 -9.01 2.23 -7.51
CA ALA A 31 -9.86 1.53 -6.56
C ALA A 31 -9.00 0.84 -5.49
N LEU A 32 -7.93 0.15 -5.90
CA LEU A 32 -7.01 -0.53 -4.99
C LEU A 32 -6.24 0.42 -4.07
N SER A 33 -5.82 1.61 -4.53
CA SER A 33 -5.16 2.58 -3.65
C SER A 33 -6.10 3.02 -2.52
N LEU A 34 -7.38 3.21 -2.83
CA LEU A 34 -8.41 3.54 -1.84
C LEU A 34 -8.64 2.39 -0.84
N LEU A 35 -8.61 1.14 -1.31
CA LEU A 35 -8.70 -0.05 -0.45
C LEU A 35 -7.45 -0.25 0.42
N VAL A 36 -6.26 -0.01 -0.12
CA VAL A 36 -4.99 0.00 0.63
C VAL A 36 -5.10 1.04 1.75
N PHE A 37 -5.46 2.28 1.42
CA PHE A 37 -5.63 3.37 2.39
C PHE A 37 -6.60 2.98 3.51
N SER A 38 -7.83 2.62 3.14
CA SER A 38 -8.90 2.33 4.12
C SER A 38 -8.58 1.13 4.99
N SER A 39 -7.90 0.11 4.47
CA SER A 39 -7.47 -1.06 5.26
C SER A 39 -6.44 -0.67 6.32
N ILE A 40 -5.42 0.11 5.94
CA ILE A 40 -4.40 0.56 6.88
C ILE A 40 -5.00 1.53 7.90
N PHE A 41 -5.87 2.44 7.45
CA PHE A 41 -6.55 3.40 8.31
C PHE A 41 -7.44 2.69 9.35
N ALA A 42 -8.23 1.70 8.95
CA ALA A 42 -9.06 0.91 9.86
C ALA A 42 -8.22 0.16 10.90
N VAL A 43 -7.08 -0.41 10.50
CA VAL A 43 -6.13 -1.04 11.42
C VAL A 43 -5.59 -0.01 12.43
N PHE A 44 -5.19 1.18 11.97
CA PHE A 44 -4.74 2.25 12.86
C PHE A 44 -5.86 2.81 13.74
N LEU A 45 -7.12 2.74 13.31
CA LEU A 45 -8.28 3.14 14.10
C LEU A 45 -8.45 2.27 15.34
N ARG A 46 -8.22 0.98 15.16
CA ARG A 46 -8.22 0.00 16.25
C ARG A 46 -6.96 0.09 17.11
N TYR A 47 -5.80 0.19 16.47
CA TYR A 47 -4.50 0.28 17.15
C TYR A 47 -4.35 1.54 18.02
N ALA A 48 -4.79 2.71 17.54
CA ALA A 48 -4.71 3.96 18.29
C ALA A 48 -5.84 4.12 19.33
N GLY A 49 -6.84 3.23 19.32
CA GLY A 49 -7.96 3.26 20.27
C GLY A 49 -8.88 4.48 20.14
N GLY A 50 -8.83 5.23 19.03
CA GLY A 50 -9.70 6.39 18.82
C GLY A 50 -9.36 7.23 17.59
N LEU A 51 -10.38 7.92 17.08
CA LEU A 51 -10.30 8.71 15.84
C LEU A 51 -9.22 9.80 15.87
N PHE A 52 -8.99 10.46 17.01
CA PHE A 52 -8.02 11.55 17.10
C PHE A 52 -6.59 11.05 16.88
N GLY A 53 -6.18 9.99 17.58
CA GLY A 53 -4.84 9.39 17.41
C GLY A 53 -4.65 8.85 16.00
N THR A 54 -5.69 8.26 15.42
CA THR A 54 -5.67 7.80 14.02
C THR A 54 -5.58 8.95 13.04
N LEU A 55 -6.25 10.08 13.29
CA LEU A 55 -6.17 11.23 12.39
C LEU A 55 -4.77 11.84 12.39
N VAL A 56 -4.17 12.01 13.57
CA VAL A 56 -2.86 12.65 13.75
C VAL A 56 -1.72 11.77 13.25
N TYR A 57 -1.72 10.48 13.58
CA TYR A 57 -0.60 9.58 13.26
C TYR A 57 -0.96 8.51 12.23
N GLY A 58 -2.17 7.96 12.29
CA GLY A 58 -2.63 6.89 11.40
C GLY A 58 -2.87 7.34 9.96
N SER A 59 -3.45 8.53 9.72
CA SER A 59 -3.76 9.01 8.36
C SER A 59 -2.51 9.22 7.52
N PRO A 60 -1.46 9.91 8.00
CA PRO A 60 -0.23 10.06 7.22
C PRO A 60 0.40 8.69 6.89
N LEU A 61 0.42 7.79 7.87
CA LEU A 61 0.98 6.44 7.73
C LEU A 61 0.13 5.51 6.84
N ALA A 62 -1.17 5.74 6.73
CA ALA A 62 -2.05 5.04 5.80
C ALA A 62 -1.99 5.65 4.40
N PHE A 63 -1.88 6.98 4.31
CA PHE A 63 -1.83 7.72 3.07
C PHE A 63 -0.55 7.43 2.28
N LEU A 64 0.60 7.38 2.95
CA LEU A 64 1.88 7.21 2.27
C LEU A 64 1.96 5.90 1.44
N PRO A 65 1.68 4.71 1.99
CA PRO A 65 1.65 3.47 1.19
C PRO A 65 0.59 3.50 0.08
N ALA A 66 -0.60 4.06 0.35
CA ALA A 66 -1.66 4.18 -0.65
C ALA A 66 -1.27 5.12 -1.80
N TYR A 67 -0.59 6.21 -1.49
CA TYR A 67 -0.08 7.17 -2.45
C TYR A 67 1.05 6.57 -3.30
N LEU A 68 2.00 5.87 -2.68
CA LEU A 68 3.06 5.15 -3.40
C LEU A 68 2.49 4.06 -4.33
N PHE A 69 1.41 3.39 -3.91
CA PHE A 69 0.68 2.47 -4.77
C PHE A 69 -0.03 3.20 -5.93
N TYR A 70 -0.64 4.35 -5.66
CA TYR A 70 -1.33 5.16 -6.68
C TYR A 70 -0.39 5.81 -7.69
N MET A 71 0.82 6.22 -7.29
CA MET A 71 1.76 6.93 -8.15
C MET A 71 1.97 6.21 -9.49
N GLN A 72 1.95 6.96 -10.59
CA GLN A 72 2.32 6.41 -11.90
C GLN A 72 3.83 6.54 -12.11
N TYR A 73 4.36 5.70 -12.99
CA TYR A 73 5.77 5.78 -13.36
C TYR A 73 5.99 7.01 -14.25
N GLU A 74 6.54 8.07 -13.68
CA GLU A 74 7.03 9.23 -14.41
C GLU A 74 8.54 9.07 -14.62
N ARG A 75 8.95 8.97 -15.90
CA ARG A 75 10.38 8.94 -16.23
C ARG A 75 10.96 10.33 -15.98
N SER A 76 11.88 10.46 -15.03
CA SER A 76 12.72 11.67 -15.00
C SER A 76 13.70 11.61 -16.17
N PRO A 77 13.76 12.62 -17.06
CA PRO A 77 14.73 12.67 -18.14
C PRO A 77 16.09 13.08 -17.57
N ARG A 78 16.76 12.19 -16.84
CA ARG A 78 18.16 12.38 -16.50
C ARG A 78 18.95 11.14 -16.86
N LYS A 79 20.02 11.39 -17.62
CA LYS A 79 21.07 10.43 -17.97
C LYS A 79 21.48 9.62 -16.74
N SER A 80 21.73 8.34 -16.95
CA SER A 80 22.56 7.52 -16.08
C SER A 80 23.89 8.26 -15.85
N SER A 81 24.01 8.91 -14.70
CA SER A 81 25.33 9.10 -14.09
C SER A 81 25.68 7.75 -13.47
N ASP A 82 26.90 7.26 -13.68
CA ASP A 82 27.41 6.05 -13.04
C ASP A 82 27.01 6.05 -11.56
N ASP A 83 26.21 5.05 -11.19
CA ASP A 83 25.54 4.95 -9.90
C ASP A 83 26.54 4.30 -8.93
N ASP A 84 27.50 5.10 -8.47
CA ASP A 84 28.40 4.75 -7.38
C ASP A 84 27.62 4.78 -6.07
N ARG A 85 26.69 3.83 -5.91
CA ARG A 85 26.04 3.60 -4.62
C ARG A 85 27.05 2.95 -3.71
N SER A 86 27.46 3.72 -2.71
CA SER A 86 28.17 3.19 -1.57
C SER A 86 27.36 2.03 -0.99
N VAL A 87 28.01 0.87 -0.82
CA VAL A 87 27.46 -0.29 -0.10
C VAL A 87 26.89 0.14 1.27
N GLY A 88 27.45 1.21 1.87
CA GLY A 88 26.94 1.83 3.08
C GLY A 88 25.50 2.31 2.98
N ASP A 89 25.08 2.94 1.88
CA ASP A 89 23.72 3.48 1.73
C ASP A 89 22.67 2.36 1.68
N VAL A 90 23.03 1.24 1.03
CA VAL A 90 22.19 0.05 0.94
C VAL A 90 22.02 -0.59 2.33
N ILE A 91 23.12 -0.71 3.09
CA ILE A 91 23.10 -1.26 4.45
C ILE A 91 22.27 -0.37 5.38
N ILE A 92 22.46 0.95 5.33
CA ILE A 92 21.69 1.92 6.14
C ILE A 92 20.19 1.80 5.80
N GLY A 93 19.85 1.67 4.52
CA GLY A 93 18.47 1.47 4.08
C GLY A 93 17.83 0.21 4.68
N TYR A 94 18.52 -0.94 4.62
CA TYR A 94 18.02 -2.18 5.23
C TYR A 94 17.91 -2.09 6.76
N LEU A 95 18.89 -1.47 7.43
CA LEU A 95 18.83 -1.23 8.86
C LEU A 95 17.64 -0.34 9.25
N LEU A 96 17.35 0.69 8.46
CA LEU A 96 16.19 1.55 8.67
C LEU A 96 14.87 0.77 8.53
N VAL A 97 14.76 -0.09 7.51
CA VAL A 97 13.59 -0.98 7.34
C VAL A 97 13.42 -1.86 8.58
N LEU A 98 14.48 -2.54 9.02
CA LEU A 98 14.43 -3.41 10.20
C LEU A 98 14.09 -2.63 11.47
N PHE A 99 14.65 -1.43 11.62
CA PHE A 99 14.37 -0.55 12.75
C PHE A 99 12.91 -0.13 12.80
N ILE A 100 12.32 0.27 11.67
CA ILE A 100 10.90 0.62 11.59
C ILE A 100 10.03 -0.59 11.93
N VAL A 101 10.32 -1.75 11.34
CA VAL A 101 9.59 -2.99 11.64
C VAL A 101 9.65 -3.30 13.14
N PHE A 102 10.84 -3.20 13.73
CA PHE A 102 11.06 -3.43 15.16
C PHE A 102 10.28 -2.43 16.04
N LEU A 103 10.32 -1.14 15.72
CA LEU A 103 9.59 -0.11 16.47
C LEU A 103 8.09 -0.37 16.48
N PHE A 104 7.49 -0.62 15.31
CA PHE A 104 6.07 -0.94 15.22
C PHE A 104 5.74 -2.23 15.96
N LYS A 105 6.59 -3.26 15.84
CA LYS A 105 6.39 -4.52 16.54
C LYS A 105 6.42 -4.34 18.06
N ARG A 106 7.35 -3.53 18.56
CA ARG A 106 7.52 -3.21 19.99
C ARG A 106 6.36 -2.36 20.52
N ALA A 107 5.82 -1.47 19.70
CA ALA A 107 4.66 -0.67 20.03
C ALA A 107 3.34 -1.47 20.04
N GLY A 108 3.37 -2.75 19.67
CA GLY A 108 2.24 -3.68 19.77
C GLY A 108 1.58 -4.00 18.43
N ALA A 109 2.06 -3.42 17.31
CA ALA A 109 1.50 -3.69 16.00
C ALA A 109 1.67 -5.17 15.59
N GLY A 110 0.69 -5.66 14.82
CA GLY A 110 0.78 -6.96 14.17
C GLY A 110 1.88 -7.00 13.10
N TRP A 111 2.50 -8.17 12.91
CA TRP A 111 3.55 -8.41 11.91
C TRP A 111 3.28 -7.79 10.53
N PHE A 112 2.08 -7.95 9.97
CA PHE A 112 1.75 -7.38 8.66
C PHE A 112 1.79 -5.85 8.62
N LEU A 113 1.28 -5.18 9.66
CA LEU A 113 1.37 -3.72 9.76
C LEU A 113 2.82 -3.27 9.95
N SER A 114 3.58 -3.94 10.82
CA SER A 114 5.00 -3.65 11.01
C SER A 114 5.80 -3.79 9.72
N LEU A 115 5.58 -4.88 8.97
CA LEU A 115 6.22 -5.12 7.68
C LEU A 115 5.80 -4.10 6.64
N LEU A 116 4.53 -3.71 6.58
CA LEU A 116 4.05 -2.66 5.67
C LEU A 116 4.74 -1.33 5.94
N MET A 117 4.90 -0.95 7.20
CA MET A 117 5.59 0.28 7.60
C MET A 117 7.10 0.22 7.32
N GLY A 118 7.73 -0.95 7.34
CA GLY A 118 9.10 -1.10 6.82
C GLY A 118 9.15 -1.09 5.28
N TYR A 119 8.14 -1.68 4.64
CA TYR A 119 8.15 -1.94 3.20
C TYR A 119 8.10 -0.67 2.36
N TRP A 120 7.41 0.40 2.79
CA TRP A 120 7.38 1.62 1.99
C TRP A 120 8.79 2.23 1.82
N VAL A 121 9.66 2.14 2.84
CA VAL A 121 11.07 2.56 2.72
C VAL A 121 11.80 1.68 1.73
N LEU A 122 11.62 0.36 1.81
CA LEU A 122 12.21 -0.58 0.86
C LEU A 122 11.74 -0.30 -0.57
N TYR A 123 10.46 0.02 -0.75
CA TYR A 123 9.88 0.38 -2.04
C TYR A 123 10.53 1.65 -2.61
N VAL A 124 10.73 2.68 -1.79
CA VAL A 124 11.44 3.90 -2.20
C VAL A 124 12.88 3.57 -2.62
N LEU A 125 13.60 2.74 -1.86
CA LEU A 125 14.95 2.31 -2.23
C LEU A 125 14.95 1.53 -3.56
N ILE A 126 13.99 0.63 -3.76
CA ILE A 126 13.81 -0.12 -5.02
C ILE A 126 13.55 0.85 -6.18
N ILE A 127 12.69 1.85 -6.02
CA ILE A 127 12.44 2.85 -7.07
C ILE A 127 13.72 3.60 -7.41
N ILE A 128 14.47 4.04 -6.40
CA ILE A 128 15.72 4.75 -6.63
C ILE A 128 16.69 3.81 -7.36
N SER A 129 16.87 2.56 -6.91
CA SER A 129 17.75 1.52 -7.51
C SER A 129 17.41 1.14 -8.93
N TYR A 130 16.13 1.01 -9.21
CA TYR A 130 15.62 0.51 -10.48
C TYR A 130 14.82 1.58 -11.19
N ARG A 131 15.26 2.85 -11.10
CA ARG A 131 14.52 3.99 -11.64
C ARG A 131 14.23 3.85 -13.12
N ASP A 132 15.08 3.13 -13.86
CA ASP A 132 14.94 2.92 -15.31
C ASP A 132 14.07 1.71 -15.65
N SER A 133 13.71 0.88 -14.66
CA SER A 133 12.88 -0.31 -14.84
C SER A 133 11.44 -0.03 -14.45
N ARG A 134 10.64 0.37 -15.44
CA ARG A 134 9.18 0.50 -15.32
C ARG A 134 8.54 -0.78 -14.79
N ARG A 135 9.05 -1.96 -15.17
CA ARG A 135 8.56 -3.25 -14.65
C ARG A 135 8.74 -3.34 -13.14
N VAL A 136 9.95 -3.10 -12.64
CA VAL A 136 10.26 -3.19 -11.21
C VAL A 136 9.39 -2.22 -10.41
N PHE A 137 9.19 -0.99 -10.91
CA PHE A 137 8.31 0.01 -10.28
C PHE A 137 6.90 -0.54 -10.01
N TYR A 138 6.25 -1.17 -11.00
CA TYR A 138 4.89 -1.68 -10.81
C TYR A 138 4.82 -3.01 -10.06
N TYR A 139 5.76 -3.94 -10.28
CA TYR A 139 5.78 -5.21 -9.55
C TYR A 139 6.04 -5.03 -8.05
N ALA A 140 6.86 -4.04 -7.67
CA ALA A 140 7.11 -3.70 -6.28
C ALA A 140 5.88 -3.11 -5.56
N LYS A 141 4.76 -2.90 -6.25
CA LYS A 141 3.51 -2.48 -5.60
C LYS A 141 2.71 -3.64 -5.00
N VAL A 142 2.94 -4.86 -5.47
CA VAL A 142 2.20 -6.06 -5.03
C VAL A 142 2.22 -6.23 -3.50
N PRO A 143 3.36 -6.06 -2.80
CA PRO A 143 3.36 -6.25 -1.36
C PRO A 143 2.51 -5.24 -0.59
N PHE A 144 2.25 -4.03 -1.11
CA PHE A 144 1.33 -3.10 -0.45
C PHE A 144 -0.06 -3.69 -0.29
N VAL A 145 -0.58 -4.36 -1.32
CA VAL A 145 -1.92 -4.98 -1.29
C VAL A 145 -1.94 -6.21 -0.38
N LEU A 146 -0.91 -7.05 -0.43
CA LEU A 146 -0.84 -8.25 0.39
C LEU A 146 -0.67 -7.91 1.88
N LEU A 147 0.20 -6.95 2.19
CA LEU A 147 0.48 -6.55 3.57
C LEU A 147 -0.67 -5.74 4.17
N SER A 148 -1.35 -4.87 3.41
CA SER A 148 -2.54 -4.15 3.90
C SER A 148 -3.70 -5.11 4.19
N THR A 149 -3.96 -6.07 3.30
CA THR A 149 -5.01 -7.08 3.48
C THR A 149 -4.66 -8.01 4.64
N GLY A 150 -3.40 -8.45 4.73
CA GLY A 150 -2.93 -9.28 5.84
C GLY A 150 -3.00 -8.55 7.19
N ALA A 151 -2.71 -7.25 7.23
CA ALA A 151 -2.86 -6.44 8.44
C ALA A 151 -4.33 -6.36 8.88
N LEU A 152 -5.24 -6.15 7.92
CA LEU A 152 -6.67 -6.11 8.17
C LEU A 152 -7.19 -7.44 8.74
N VAL A 153 -6.86 -8.56 8.10
CA VAL A 153 -7.28 -9.90 8.56
C VAL A 153 -6.69 -10.24 9.92
N LYS A 154 -5.43 -9.85 10.18
CA LYS A 154 -4.78 -10.10 11.46
C LYS A 154 -5.40 -9.30 12.60
N GLU A 155 -5.78 -8.05 12.35
CA GLU A 155 -6.28 -7.14 13.39
C GLU A 155 -7.77 -7.39 13.70
N PHE A 156 -8.58 -7.59 12.66
CA PHE A 156 -10.03 -7.77 12.81
C PHE A 156 -10.45 -9.24 12.89
N GLY A 157 -9.59 -10.17 12.50
CA GLY A 157 -9.95 -11.57 12.28
C GLY A 157 -10.81 -11.75 11.02
N LEU A 158 -10.95 -12.99 10.56
CA LEU A 158 -11.81 -13.31 9.42
C LEU A 158 -13.29 -13.44 9.84
N GLN A 159 -13.88 -12.34 10.30
CA GLN A 159 -15.28 -12.30 10.73
C GLN A 159 -16.24 -12.22 9.53
N ARG A 160 -17.49 -12.69 9.69
CA ARG A 160 -18.53 -12.63 8.63
C ARG A 160 -18.70 -11.23 8.04
N GLY A 161 -18.52 -10.18 8.85
CA GLY A 161 -18.61 -8.79 8.41
C GLY A 161 -17.42 -8.29 7.60
N LEU A 162 -16.26 -8.98 7.61
CA LEU A 162 -15.06 -8.58 6.87
C LEU A 162 -14.88 -9.37 5.57
N ILE A 163 -15.39 -10.60 5.51
CA ILE A 163 -15.25 -11.50 4.36
C ILE A 163 -15.66 -10.84 3.03
N PRO A 164 -16.82 -10.15 2.91
CA PRO A 164 -17.21 -9.54 1.64
C PRO A 164 -16.22 -8.47 1.17
N PHE A 165 -15.70 -7.66 2.11
CA PHE A 165 -14.70 -6.65 1.80
C PHE A 165 -13.39 -7.28 1.31
N VAL A 166 -12.87 -8.29 2.03
CA VAL A 166 -11.64 -8.98 1.65
C VAL A 166 -11.78 -9.68 0.30
N MET A 167 -12.91 -10.33 0.04
CA MET A 167 -13.16 -10.98 -1.25
C MET A 167 -13.18 -9.97 -2.40
N ALA A 168 -13.89 -8.85 -2.24
CA ALA A 168 -13.94 -7.81 -3.26
C ALA A 168 -12.56 -7.16 -3.49
N TYR A 169 -11.79 -6.95 -2.41
CA TYR A 169 -10.41 -6.48 -2.50
C TYR A 169 -9.56 -7.45 -3.33
N LEU A 170 -9.58 -8.75 -3.00
CA LEU A 170 -8.81 -9.76 -3.74
C LEU A 170 -9.24 -9.87 -5.21
N VAL A 171 -10.54 -9.76 -5.51
CA VAL A 171 -11.04 -9.73 -6.89
C VAL A 171 -10.47 -8.52 -7.64
N LEU A 172 -10.55 -7.31 -7.06
CA LEU A 172 -9.97 -6.11 -7.66
C LEU A 172 -8.45 -6.24 -7.85
N PHE A 173 -7.76 -6.90 -6.91
CA PHE A 173 -6.32 -7.16 -7.03
C PHE A 173 -6.01 -8.10 -8.19
N VAL A 174 -6.76 -9.19 -8.35
CA VAL A 174 -6.61 -10.10 -9.50
C VAL A 174 -6.91 -9.38 -10.82
N LEU A 175 -7.94 -8.53 -10.85
CA LEU A 175 -8.27 -7.72 -12.03
C LEU A 175 -7.13 -6.74 -12.36
N TRP A 176 -6.55 -6.09 -11.36
CA TRP A 176 -5.38 -5.22 -11.56
C TRP A 176 -4.16 -5.99 -12.07
N LEU A 177 -3.86 -7.18 -11.51
CA LEU A 177 -2.77 -8.03 -12.01
C LEU A 177 -2.97 -8.47 -13.46
N LYS A 178 -4.23 -8.68 -13.87
CA LYS A 178 -4.59 -9.19 -15.20
C LYS A 178 -4.69 -8.09 -16.26
N PHE A 179 -5.20 -6.92 -15.92
CA PHE A 179 -5.53 -5.86 -16.87
C PHE A 179 -4.58 -4.67 -16.75
N ASP A 180 -4.52 -4.04 -15.58
CA ASP A 180 -3.74 -2.82 -15.38
C ASP A 180 -2.23 -3.10 -15.40
N LEU A 181 -1.75 -4.11 -14.68
CA LEU A 181 -0.31 -4.36 -14.54
C LEU A 181 0.39 -4.63 -15.89
N PRO A 182 -0.14 -5.47 -16.80
CA PRO A 182 0.45 -5.65 -18.12
C PRO A 182 0.41 -4.39 -18.98
N GLU A 183 -0.62 -3.56 -18.85
CA GLU A 183 -0.73 -2.29 -19.58
C GLU A 183 0.27 -1.25 -19.04
N LEU A 184 0.34 -1.13 -17.71
CA LEU A 184 1.22 -0.21 -17.02
C LEU A 184 2.70 -0.57 -17.19
N THR A 185 3.04 -1.83 -17.45
CA THR A 185 4.43 -2.25 -17.65
C THR A 185 4.90 -2.18 -19.10
N LYS A 186 4.01 -1.93 -20.06
CA LYS A 186 4.39 -1.66 -21.45
C LYS A 186 5.13 -0.33 -21.55
N GLU A 187 6.13 -0.28 -22.42
CA GLU A 187 6.78 0.98 -22.76
C GLU A 187 5.76 1.91 -23.45
N PRO A 188 5.83 3.23 -23.21
CA PRO A 188 4.98 4.17 -23.91
C PRO A 188 5.25 4.03 -25.41
N ARG A 189 4.21 3.83 -26.22
CA ARG A 189 4.35 3.89 -27.67
C ARG A 189 4.73 5.33 -28.01
N LEU A 190 5.92 5.52 -28.59
CA LEU A 190 6.30 6.78 -29.20
C LEU A 190 5.37 6.99 -30.40
N THR A 191 4.37 7.85 -30.24
CA THR A 191 3.59 8.43 -31.35
C THR A 191 4.19 9.75 -31.76
#